data_AF-A0A061A167-F1
#
_entry.id   AF-A0A061A167-F1
#
_cell.length_a   1.000
_cell.length_b   1.000
_cell.length_c   1.000
_cell.angle_alpha   90.00
_cell.angle_beta   90.00
_cell.angle_gamma   90.00
#
_symmetry.space_group_name_H-M   'P 1'
#
loop_
_entity.id
_entity.type
_entity.pdbx_description
1 polymer ?
#
loop_
_entity_poly.entity_id
_entity_poly.type
_entity_poly.pdbx_seq_one_letter_code
_entity_poly.pdbx_strand_id
1 'polypeptide(L)'
;MTVAWWLTWRKSPQAQTFTDTDWAFLVDTALMHHSMWAKGQWTLAAEVRLRAAKFGATPEDRARLKLKVDDPTSRPQAPVQSAGNVSDINSRRARLTS
;
A
#
# COMPACT_ATOMS: atom_id res chain seq x y z
N MET A 1 21.34 1.83 7.88
CA MET A 1 20.17 1.11 7.33
C MET A 1 18.87 1.51 8.01
N THR A 2 18.72 1.34 9.34
CA THR A 2 17.47 1.71 10.05
C THR A 2 17.14 3.20 10.01
N VAL A 3 18.12 4.09 10.14
CA VAL A 3 17.87 5.56 10.08
C VAL A 3 17.33 5.98 8.71
N ALA A 4 17.91 5.46 7.62
CA ALA A 4 17.42 5.74 6.26
C ALA A 4 15.99 5.23 6.06
N TRP A 5 15.69 4.01 6.55
CA TRP A 5 14.35 3.45 6.53
C TRP A 5 13.34 4.31 7.31
N TRP A 6 13.71 4.75 8.52
CA TRP A 6 12.88 5.64 9.34
C TRP A 6 12.61 6.99 8.65
N LEU A 7 13.62 7.56 8.01
CA LEU A 7 13.48 8.82 7.26
C LEU A 7 12.53 8.66 6.07
N THR A 8 12.50 7.51 5.40
CA THR A 8 11.53 7.23 4.33
C THR A 8 10.09 7.27 4.86
N TRP A 9 9.83 6.63 6.00
CA TRP A 9 8.50 6.69 6.63
C TRP A 9 8.13 8.12 7.03
N ARG A 10 9.05 8.82 7.70
CA ARG A 10 8.81 10.20 8.16
C ARG A 10 8.54 11.19 7.03
N LYS A 11 9.14 10.99 5.85
CA LYS A 11 8.95 11.86 4.67
C LYS A 11 7.79 11.42 3.78
N SER A 12 7.20 10.25 4.02
CA SER A 12 6.12 9.74 3.18
C SER A 12 4.85 10.58 3.37
N PRO A 13 4.12 10.94 2.31
CA PRO A 13 2.86 11.69 2.42
C PRO A 13 1.84 11.00 3.33
N GLN A 14 1.84 9.66 3.35
CA GLN A 14 0.93 8.87 4.19
C GLN A 14 1.16 9.06 5.70
N ALA A 15 2.35 9.49 6.11
CA ALA A 15 2.64 9.69 7.52
C ALA A 15 1.92 10.91 8.11
N GLN A 16 1.33 11.79 7.28
CA GLN A 16 0.53 12.93 7.73
C GLN A 16 -0.78 12.49 8.43
N THR A 17 -1.27 11.29 8.13
CA THR A 17 -2.50 10.76 8.73
C THR A 17 -2.24 9.86 9.94
N PHE A 18 -0.97 9.65 10.32
CA PHE A 18 -0.61 8.76 11.42
C PHE A 18 -0.87 9.43 12.77
N THR A 19 -1.44 8.65 13.68
CA THR A 19 -1.67 9.01 15.07
C THR A 19 -0.50 8.57 15.95
N ASP A 20 -0.45 9.04 17.20
CA ASP A 20 0.64 8.68 18.13
C ASP A 20 0.81 7.16 18.31
N THR A 21 -0.29 6.40 18.27
CA THR A 21 -0.25 4.93 18.35
C THR A 21 0.39 4.30 17.11
N ASP A 22 0.18 4.87 15.93
CA ASP A 22 0.80 4.41 14.69
C ASP A 22 2.32 4.68 14.73
N TRP A 23 2.71 5.84 15.25
CA TRP A 23 4.10 6.20 15.45
C TRP A 23 4.80 5.28 16.46
N ALA A 24 4.16 5.00 17.60
CA ALA A 24 4.69 4.04 18.58
C ALA A 24 4.93 2.66 17.95
N PHE A 25 3.96 2.17 17.18
CA PHE A 25 4.08 0.88 16.49
C PHE A 25 5.20 0.86 15.43
N LEU A 26 5.39 1.97 14.70
CA LEU A 26 6.47 2.10 13.73
C LEU A 26 7.84 2.16 14.42
N VAL A 27 7.97 2.80 15.58
CA VAL A 27 9.23 2.81 16.36
C VAL A 27 9.60 1.40 16.78
N ASP A 28 8.66 0.62 17.30
CA ASP A 28 8.89 -0.79 17.67
C ASP A 28 9.33 -1.61 16.44
N THR A 29 8.69 -1.36 15.29
CA THR A 29 9.07 -1.99 14.03
C THR A 29 10.48 -1.58 13.58
N ALA A 30 10.88 -0.33 13.81
CA ALA A 30 12.23 0.16 13.53
C ALA A 30 13.29 -0.54 14.39
N LEU A 31 13.00 -0.80 15.67
CA LEU A 31 13.87 -1.54 16.58
C LEU A 31 14.01 -3.00 16.16
N MET A 32 12.93 -3.63 15.70
CA MET A 32 12.98 -4.98 15.11
C MET A 32 13.82 -5.01 13.82
N HIS A 33 13.63 -4.02 12.94
CA HIS A 33 14.44 -3.87 11.73
C HIS A 33 15.93 -3.69 12.09
N HIS A 34 16.24 -2.87 13.09
CA HIS A 34 17.62 -2.73 13.58
C HIS A 34 18.18 -4.06 14.10
N SER A 35 17.43 -4.79 14.93
CA SER A 35 17.87 -6.07 15.50
C SER A 35 18.12 -7.12 14.42
N MET A 36 17.27 -7.18 13.39
CA MET A 36 17.47 -8.03 12.22
C MET A 36 18.81 -7.76 11.54
N TRP A 37 19.12 -6.50 11.24
CA TRP A 37 20.34 -6.12 10.53
C TRP A 37 21.60 -6.16 11.40
N ALA A 38 21.50 -5.75 12.66
CA ALA A 38 22.65 -5.67 13.57
C ALA A 38 23.05 -7.03 14.14
N LYS A 39 22.07 -7.92 14.38
CA LYS A 39 22.29 -9.23 15.01
C LYS A 39 22.10 -10.40 14.04
N GLY A 40 21.81 -10.14 12.75
CA GLY A 40 21.59 -11.17 11.74
C GLY A 40 20.34 -12.03 11.99
N GLN A 41 19.36 -11.51 12.73
CA GLN A 41 18.14 -12.23 13.09
C GLN A 41 17.10 -12.18 11.96
N TRP A 42 17.38 -12.90 10.87
CA TRP A 42 16.55 -12.91 9.65
C TRP A 42 15.13 -13.45 9.87
N THR A 43 14.88 -14.18 10.97
CA THR A 43 13.54 -14.61 11.38
C THR A 43 12.59 -13.43 11.61
N LEU A 44 13.12 -12.27 12.01
CA LEU A 44 12.33 -11.05 12.18
C LEU A 44 11.95 -10.39 10.84
N ALA A 45 12.56 -10.79 9.72
CA ALA A 45 12.34 -10.16 8.42
C ALA A 45 10.89 -10.33 7.93
N ALA A 46 10.28 -11.50 8.17
CA ALA A 46 8.89 -11.75 7.81
C ALA A 46 7.95 -10.86 8.63
N GLU A 47 8.19 -10.76 9.94
CA GLU A 47 7.38 -9.95 10.84
C GLU A 47 7.51 -8.45 10.55
N VAL A 48 8.73 -7.95 10.29
CA VAL A 48 8.96 -6.55 9.90
C VAL A 48 8.21 -6.22 8.61
N ARG A 49 8.21 -7.11 7.61
CA ARG A 49 7.45 -6.92 6.37
C ARG A 49 5.94 -6.90 6.63
N LEU A 50 5.43 -7.83 7.43
CA LEU A 50 4.00 -7.89 7.76
C LEU A 50 3.54 -6.63 8.51
N ARG A 51 4.36 -6.14 9.45
CA ARG A 51 4.09 -4.90 10.19
C ARG A 51 4.12 -3.68 9.28
N ALA A 52 5.12 -3.58 8.40
CA ALA A 52 5.23 -2.50 7.43
C ALA A 52 4.05 -2.49 6.43
N ALA A 53 3.57 -3.66 6.01
CA ALA A 53 2.45 -3.80 5.09
C ALA A 53 1.15 -3.17 5.64
N LYS A 54 0.92 -3.23 6.96
CA LYS A 54 -0.24 -2.59 7.62
C LYS A 54 -0.33 -1.09 7.39
N PHE A 55 0.80 -0.45 7.08
CA PHE A 55 0.89 1.00 6.84
C PHE A 55 1.13 1.34 5.37
N GLY A 56 0.98 0.38 4.44
CA GLY A 56 1.16 0.68 3.01
C GLY A 56 2.63 0.84 2.60
N ALA A 57 3.52 0.01 3.14
CA ALA A 57 4.95 0.04 2.80
C ALA A 57 5.22 -0.13 1.30
N THR A 58 4.43 -0.97 0.62
CA THR A 58 4.51 -1.19 -0.83
C THR A 58 3.33 -0.56 -1.57
N PRO A 59 3.46 -0.31 -2.89
CA PRO A 59 2.33 0.15 -3.71
C PRO A 59 1.14 -0.82 -3.68
N GLU A 60 1.40 -2.12 -3.61
CA GLU A 60 0.36 -3.16 -3.50
C GLU A 60 -0.39 -3.06 -2.17
N ASP A 61 0.33 -2.89 -1.06
CA ASP A 61 -0.28 -2.68 0.26
C ASP A 61 -1.14 -1.42 0.28
N ARG A 62 -0.66 -0.33 -0.34
CA ARG A 62 -1.45 0.91 -0.47
C ARG A 62 -2.72 0.71 -1.29
N ALA A 63 -2.62 0.01 -2.42
CA ALA A 63 -3.79 -0.31 -3.24
C ALA A 63 -4.81 -1.16 -2.47
N ARG A 64 -4.34 -2.17 -1.71
CA ARG A 64 -5.17 -3.01 -0.85
C ARG A 64 -5.86 -2.24 0.26
N LEU A 65 -5.14 -1.30 0.88
CA LEU A 65 -5.67 -0.41 1.93
C LEU A 65 -6.50 0.75 1.36
N LYS A 66 -6.59 0.89 0.03
CA LYS A 66 -7.22 2.03 -0.66
C LYS A 66 -6.64 3.38 -0.22
N LEU A 67 -5.36 3.39 0.15
CA LEU A 67 -4.62 4.55 0.60
C LEU A 67 -4.29 5.43 -0.61
N LYS A 68 -4.92 6.61 -0.69
CA LYS A 68 -4.56 7.63 -1.66
C LYS A 68 -3.29 8.33 -1.17
N VAL A 69 -2.15 7.91 -1.70
CA VAL A 69 -0.89 8.64 -1.53
C VAL A 69 -0.77 9.55 -2.72
N ASP A 70 -1.00 10.85 -2.50
CA ASP A 70 -0.76 11.87 -3.50
C ASP A 70 0.74 11.93 -3.75
N ASP A 71 1.15 11.34 -4.86
CA ASP A 71 2.51 11.46 -5.37
C ASP A 71 2.55 12.74 -6.22
N PRO A 72 3.27 13.80 -5.80
CA PRO A 72 3.33 15.06 -6.55
C PRO A 72 3.98 14.90 -7.93
N THR A 73 4.57 13.74 -8.24
CA THR A 73 5.21 13.42 -9.52
C THR A 73 4.37 12.47 -10.38
N SER A 74 3.33 11.86 -9.83
CA SER A 74 2.55 10.87 -10.55
C SER A 74 1.48 11.57 -11.38
N ARG A 75 1.67 11.59 -12.70
CA ARG A 75 0.62 12.01 -13.64
C ARG A 75 -0.65 11.20 -13.32
N PRO A 76 -1.84 11.84 -13.26
CA PRO A 76 -3.08 11.11 -13.04
C PRO A 76 -3.21 10.01 -14.09
N GLN A 77 -3.11 8.75 -13.68
CA GLN A 77 -3.52 7.65 -14.54
C GLN A 77 -5.03 7.75 -14.63
N ALA A 78 -5.51 8.16 -15.82
CA ALA A 78 -6.92 8.09 -16.15
C ALA A 78 -7.41 6.66 -15.85
N PRO A 79 -8.58 6.49 -15.23
CA PRO A 79 -9.13 5.16 -14.99
C PRO A 79 -9.21 4.45 -16.33
N VAL A 80 -8.45 3.36 -16.48
CA VAL A 80 -8.63 2.40 -17.56
C VAL A 80 -10.02 1.79 -17.37
N GLN A 81 -11.01 2.38 -18.03
CA GLN A 81 -12.30 1.77 -18.22
C GLN A 81 -12.03 0.47 -18.98
N SER A 82 -12.18 -0.67 -18.30
CA SER A 82 -12.25 -1.97 -18.95
C SER A 82 -13.45 -1.96 -19.92
N ALA A 83 -13.21 -1.53 -21.15
CA ALA A 83 -14.13 -1.67 -22.24
C ALA A 83 -14.18 -3.15 -22.63
N GLY A 84 -15.20 -3.86 -22.13
CA GLY A 84 -15.55 -5.19 -22.66
C GLY A 84 -16.05 -6.17 -21.62
N ASN A 85 -17.34 -6.08 -21.26
CA ASN A 85 -18.29 -7.21 -21.26
C ASN A 85 -19.55 -6.91 -20.44
N VAL A 86 -20.35 -5.95 -20.89
CA VAL A 86 -21.79 -6.02 -20.63
C VAL A 86 -22.46 -5.90 -21.99
N SER A 87 -22.64 -7.04 -22.66
CA SER A 87 -23.54 -7.12 -23.80
C SER A 87 -24.92 -6.67 -23.35
N ASP A 88 -25.34 -5.54 -23.90
CA ASP A 88 -26.58 -4.83 -23.66
C ASP A 88 -27.77 -5.80 -23.60
N ILE A 89 -28.51 -5.74 -22.50
CA ILE A 89 -29.68 -6.58 -22.24
C ILE A 89 -30.77 -6.38 -23.32
N ASN A 90 -30.75 -5.20 -23.96
CA ASN A 90 -31.62 -4.81 -25.06
C ASN A 90 -31.39 -5.66 -26.32
N SER A 91 -30.15 -6.05 -26.62
CA SER A 91 -29.81 -6.88 -27.78
C SER A 91 -30.36 -8.31 -27.65
N ARG A 92 -30.56 -8.80 -26.41
CA ARG A 92 -31.10 -10.14 -26.14
C ARG A 92 -32.62 -10.21 -26.36
N ARG A 93 -33.33 -9.11 -26.09
CA ARG A 93 -34.80 -9.03 -26.25
C ARG A 93 -35.23 -8.96 -27.71
N ALA A 94 -34.44 -8.31 -28.56
CA ALA A 94 -34.70 -8.22 -30.00
C ALA A 94 -34.63 -9.58 -30.73
N ARG A 95 -33.91 -10.57 -30.19
CA ARG A 95 -33.75 -11.89 -30.82
C ARG A 95 -34.89 -12.88 -30.51
N LEU A 96 -35.75 -12.58 -29.53
CA LEU A 96 -36.85 -13.47 -29.11
C LEU A 96 -38.20 -13.09 -29.74
N THR A 97 -38.22 -12.07 -30.60
CA THR A 97 -39.44 -11.55 -31.24
C THR A 97 -39.40 -11.64 -32.77
N SER A 98 -38.48 -12.44 -33.33
CA SER A 98 -38.44 -12.81 -34.75
C SER A 98 -38.76 -14.28 -34.95
#